data_AF-A0A151I7X2-F1
#
_entry.id   AF-A0A151I7X2-F1
#
_cell.length_a   1.000
_cell.length_b   1.000
_cell.length_c   1.000
_cell.angle_alpha   90.00
_cell.angle_beta   90.00
_cell.angle_gamma   90.00
#
_symmetry.space_group_name_H-M   'P 1'
#
loop_
_entity.id
_entity.type
_entity.pdbx_description
1 polymer ?
#
loop_
_entity_poly.entity_id
_entity_poly.type
_entity_poly.pdbx_seq_one_letter_code
_entity_poly.pdbx_strand_id
1 'polypeptide(L)'
;MEAKGDLKNLLKKRQRKKREEEELELKNIRREAEVIHRKRERKVWIENNIGKEDWCDYFMELLEGSKEEVKIPTRSDTEEEKTADTVSEEEIGKVLYRLKLGKAVGIDGIPTEAWRGLEVCRRWCME
;
A
#
# COMPACT_ATOMS: atom_id res chain seq x y z
N MET A 1 7.28 -48.99 -35.39
CA MET A 1 6.30 -47.88 -35.33
C MET A 1 5.69 -47.69 -33.94
N GLU A 2 5.84 -48.64 -33.01
CA GLU A 2 5.20 -48.66 -31.68
C GLU A 2 5.74 -47.61 -30.70
N ALA A 3 7.07 -47.42 -30.62
CA ALA A 3 7.70 -46.48 -29.68
C ALA A 3 7.25 -45.00 -29.82
N LYS A 4 6.83 -44.58 -31.03
CA LYS A 4 6.31 -43.22 -31.27
C LYS A 4 4.90 -43.04 -30.69
N GLY A 5 4.09 -44.09 -30.69
CA GLY A 5 2.76 -44.10 -30.07
C GLY A 5 2.85 -43.99 -28.55
N ASP A 6 3.79 -44.73 -27.95
CA ASP A 6 4.04 -44.71 -26.51
C ASP A 6 4.52 -43.35 -26.02
N LEU A 7 5.47 -42.73 -26.74
CA LEU A 7 5.94 -41.37 -26.41
C LEU A 7 4.81 -40.34 -26.47
N LYS A 8 3.96 -40.39 -27.50
CA LYS A 8 2.80 -39.50 -27.64
C LYS A 8 1.80 -39.69 -26.50
N ASN A 9 1.58 -40.92 -26.06
CA ASN A 9 0.71 -41.24 -24.93
C ASN A 9 1.29 -40.75 -23.60
N LEU A 10 2.61 -40.88 -23.39
CA LEU A 10 3.31 -40.37 -22.21
C LEU A 10 3.25 -38.84 -22.11
N LEU A 11 3.45 -38.13 -23.22
CA LEU A 11 3.33 -36.67 -23.28
C LEU A 11 1.90 -36.20 -22.95
N LYS A 12 0.88 -36.87 -23.50
CA LYS A 12 -0.54 -36.60 -23.17
C LYS A 12 -0.84 -36.85 -21.70
N LYS A 13 -0.35 -37.96 -21.13
CA LYS A 13 -0.52 -38.26 -19.69
C LYS A 13 0.15 -37.21 -18.81
N ARG A 14 1.34 -36.74 -19.18
CA ARG A 14 2.06 -35.67 -18.46
C ARG A 14 1.30 -34.34 -18.50
N GLN A 15 0.79 -33.95 -19.67
CA GLN A 15 -0.03 -32.74 -19.80
C GLN A 15 -1.32 -32.82 -19.00
N ARG A 16 -1.98 -33.98 -18.99
CA ARG A 16 -3.19 -34.20 -18.19
C ARG A 16 -2.92 -34.08 -16.70
N LYS A 17 -1.86 -34.73 -16.20
CA LYS A 17 -1.44 -34.63 -14.79
C LYS A 17 -1.16 -33.18 -14.38
N LYS A 18 -0.43 -32.44 -15.22
CA LYS A 18 -0.14 -31.02 -14.95
C LYS A 18 -1.43 -30.19 -14.82
N ARG A 19 -2.40 -30.42 -15.70
CA ARG A 19 -3.71 -29.75 -15.63
C ARG A 19 -4.49 -30.14 -14.38
N GLU A 20 -4.47 -31.41 -13.99
CA GLU A 20 -5.11 -31.91 -12.76
C GLU A 20 -4.47 -31.30 -11.50
N GLU A 21 -3.15 -31.15 -11.48
CA GLU A 21 -2.40 -30.46 -10.42
C GLU A 21 -2.78 -28.98 -10.33
N GLU A 22 -2.77 -28.25 -11.46
CA GLU A 22 -3.19 -26.85 -11.52
C GLU A 22 -4.66 -26.67 -11.06
N GLU A 23 -5.56 -27.58 -11.43
CA GLU A 23 -6.96 -27.53 -10.99
C GLU A 23 -7.10 -27.80 -9.48
N LEU A 24 -6.30 -28.70 -8.91
CA LEU A 24 -6.25 -28.94 -7.47
C LEU A 24 -5.72 -27.74 -6.70
N GLU A 25 -4.67 -27.08 -7.20
CA GLU A 25 -4.16 -25.83 -6.63
C GLU A 25 -5.23 -24.74 -6.63
N LEU A 26 -5.93 -24.53 -7.74
CA LEU A 26 -7.03 -23.57 -7.82
C LEU A 26 -8.19 -23.90 -6.87
N LYS A 27 -8.54 -25.18 -6.71
CA LYS A 27 -9.53 -25.62 -5.73
C LYS A 27 -9.09 -25.36 -4.29
N ASN A 28 -7.81 -25.58 -3.98
CA ASN A 28 -7.25 -25.29 -2.66
C ASN A 28 -7.27 -23.80 -2.36
N ILE A 29 -6.78 -22.97 -3.29
CA ILE A 29 -6.82 -21.49 -3.17
C ILE A 29 -8.26 -21.01 -2.95
N ARG A 30 -9.23 -21.55 -3.70
CA ARG A 30 -10.64 -21.20 -3.53
C ARG A 30 -11.17 -21.58 -2.13
N ARG A 31 -10.87 -22.78 -1.65
CA ARG A 31 -11.24 -23.22 -0.30
C ARG A 31 -10.61 -22.35 0.78
N GLU A 32 -9.34 -21.98 0.62
CA GLU A 32 -8.64 -21.09 1.56
C GLU A 32 -9.27 -19.70 1.58
N ALA A 33 -9.59 -19.13 0.41
CA ALA A 33 -10.29 -17.87 0.31
C ALA A 33 -11.68 -17.91 0.98
N GLU A 34 -12.44 -19.00 0.77
CA GLU A 34 -13.73 -19.23 1.42
C GLU A 34 -13.59 -19.31 2.96
N VAL A 35 -12.54 -19.98 3.47
CA VAL A 35 -12.23 -20.02 4.91
C VAL A 35 -11.90 -18.63 5.46
N ILE A 36 -11.12 -17.83 4.72
CA ILE A 36 -10.77 -16.46 5.10
C ILE A 36 -12.02 -15.58 5.12
N HIS A 37 -12.88 -15.65 4.10
CA HIS A 37 -14.14 -14.90 4.06
C HIS A 37 -15.04 -15.26 5.24
N ARG A 38 -15.24 -16.56 5.50
CA ARG A 38 -16.03 -17.03 6.64
C ARG A 38 -15.44 -16.60 7.99
N LYS A 39 -14.13 -16.39 8.10
CA LYS A 39 -13.49 -15.83 9.30
C LYS A 39 -13.70 -14.32 9.41
N ARG A 40 -13.62 -13.58 8.31
CA ARG A 40 -13.86 -12.13 8.26
C ARG A 40 -15.31 -11.78 8.56
N GLU A 41 -16.27 -12.54 8.04
CA GLU A 41 -17.71 -12.39 8.36
C GLU A 41 -18.01 -12.59 9.85
N ARG A 42 -17.26 -13.48 10.50
CA ARG A 42 -17.38 -13.74 11.94
C ARG A 42 -16.58 -12.77 12.81
N LYS A 43 -15.86 -11.82 12.21
CA LYS A 43 -15.10 -10.83 12.97
C LYS A 43 -16.08 -9.78 13.52
N VAL A 44 -16.34 -9.86 14.82
CA VAL A 44 -17.04 -8.80 15.54
C VAL A 44 -16.16 -7.56 15.53
N TRP A 45 -16.75 -6.41 15.21
CA TRP A 45 -16.06 -5.14 15.30
C TRP A 45 -15.81 -4.85 16.79
N ILE A 46 -14.54 -4.77 17.17
CA ILE A 46 -14.14 -4.42 18.52
C ILE A 46 -13.83 -2.93 18.48
N GLU A 47 -14.63 -2.14 19.19
CA GLU A 47 -14.34 -0.74 19.45
C GLU A 47 -13.09 -0.66 20.33
N ASN A 48 -11.98 -0.17 19.77
CA ASN A 48 -10.81 0.17 20.55
C ASN A 48 -11.02 1.57 21.18
N ASN A 49 -11.98 1.67 22.12
CA ASN A 49 -12.24 2.88 22.90
C ASN A 49 -11.22 3.03 24.04
N ILE A 50 -9.93 2.90 23.72
CA ILE A 50 -8.86 3.13 24.69
C ILE A 50 -8.71 4.65 24.81
N GLY A 51 -8.94 5.18 26.00
CA GLY A 51 -8.83 6.60 26.27
C GLY A 51 -7.39 7.08 26.12
N LYS A 52 -7.21 8.37 25.85
CA LYS A 52 -5.86 8.99 25.83
C LYS A 52 -5.16 8.80 27.18
N GLU A 53 -5.91 8.86 28.27
CA GLU A 53 -5.44 8.64 29.64
C GLU A 53 -4.92 7.22 29.83
N ASP A 54 -5.69 6.20 29.39
CA ASP A 54 -5.27 4.79 29.45
C ASP A 54 -3.98 4.54 28.65
N TRP A 55 -3.86 5.18 27.48
CA TRP A 55 -2.64 5.14 26.68
C TRP A 55 -1.47 5.79 27.41
N CYS A 56 -1.69 6.97 28.00
CA CYS A 56 -0.67 7.65 28.77
C CYS A 56 -0.20 6.78 29.93
N ASP A 57 -1.11 6.24 30.74
CA ASP A 57 -0.74 5.44 31.91
C ASP A 57 0.00 4.15 31.51
N TYR A 58 -0.45 3.46 30.45
CA TYR A 58 0.25 2.28 29.92
C TYR A 58 1.69 2.60 29.50
N PHE A 59 1.90 3.69 28.76
CA PHE A 59 3.24 4.06 28.30
C PHE A 59 4.11 4.62 29.44
N MET A 60 3.51 5.29 30.42
CA MET A 60 4.21 5.77 31.61
C MET A 60 4.74 4.60 32.45
N GLU A 61 3.93 3.55 32.62
CA GLU A 61 4.34 2.32 33.32
C GLU A 61 5.40 1.55 32.51
N LEU A 62 5.20 1.39 31.20
CA LEU A 62 6.10 0.65 30.32
C LEU A 62 7.50 1.27 30.24
N LEU A 63 7.60 2.60 30.29
CA LEU A 63 8.85 3.34 30.11
C LEU A 63 9.49 3.77 31.43
N GLU A 64 8.97 3.33 32.58
CA GLU A 64 9.38 3.80 33.92
C GLU A 64 9.42 5.35 33.99
N GLY A 65 8.53 6.01 33.25
CA GLY A 65 8.52 7.46 33.10
C GLY A 65 7.94 8.16 34.35
N SER A 66 8.55 9.25 34.78
CA SER A 66 7.95 10.17 35.75
C SER A 66 7.04 11.18 35.05
N LYS A 67 5.90 11.57 35.66
CA LYS A 67 5.05 12.70 35.20
C LYS A 67 5.75 14.05 35.42
N GLU A 68 7.04 14.13 35.12
CA GLU A 68 7.69 15.42 35.00
C GLU A 68 7.06 16.14 33.82
N GLU A 69 6.61 17.38 34.04
CA GLU A 69 6.30 18.30 32.95
C GLU A 69 7.59 18.50 32.15
N VAL A 70 7.82 17.62 31.18
CA VAL A 70 8.67 17.96 30.06
C VAL A 70 7.98 19.17 29.46
N LYS A 71 8.56 20.35 29.70
CA LYS A 71 8.30 21.55 28.92
C LYS A 71 8.74 21.21 27.50
N ILE A 72 7.88 20.47 26.79
CA ILE A 72 7.90 20.45 25.34
C ILE A 72 7.70 21.92 25.03
N PRO A 73 8.68 22.61 24.43
CA PRO A 73 8.46 23.96 24.00
C PRO A 73 7.21 23.91 23.13
N THR A 74 6.11 24.50 23.62
CA THR A 74 5.06 24.99 22.74
C THR A 74 5.85 25.74 21.69
N ARG A 75 5.84 25.24 20.45
CA ARG A 75 6.20 26.03 19.28
C ARG A 75 5.23 27.20 19.31
N SER A 76 5.60 28.24 20.06
CA SER A 76 5.08 29.56 19.84
C SER A 76 5.43 29.84 18.39
N ASP A 77 4.42 30.21 17.62
CA ASP A 77 4.53 30.77 16.29
C ASP A 77 5.31 32.11 16.40
N THR A 78 6.58 32.00 16.77
CA THR A 78 7.56 33.06 16.69
C THR A 78 8.12 32.95 15.28
N GLU A 79 7.84 33.98 14.50
CA GLU A 79 8.26 34.23 13.13
C GLU A 79 9.78 34.15 12.96
N GLU A 80 10.39 32.98 13.09
CA GLU A 80 11.83 32.79 12.90
C GLU A 80 12.19 31.30 12.70
N GLU A 81 11.42 30.59 11.86
CA GLU A 81 11.91 29.40 11.15
C GLU A 81 11.62 29.55 9.64
N LYS A 82 11.90 30.76 9.10
CA LYS A 82 12.12 30.98 7.67
C LYS A 82 13.55 30.53 7.30
N THR A 83 13.79 29.22 7.44
CA THR A 83 14.80 28.50 6.67
C THR A 83 14.05 27.35 6.00
N ALA A 84 13.14 27.65 5.07
CA ALA A 84 13.50 27.79 3.67
C ALA A 84 14.31 26.61 3.10
N ASP A 85 13.93 25.37 3.43
CA ASP A 85 13.87 24.32 2.42
C ASP A 85 12.66 24.61 1.50
N THR A 86 12.72 25.74 0.79
CA THR A 86 11.79 26.00 -0.29
C THR A 86 12.16 25.04 -1.41
N VAL A 87 11.41 23.94 -1.54
CA VAL A 87 11.54 23.06 -2.71
C VAL A 87 11.36 23.93 -3.94
N SER A 88 12.43 24.07 -4.71
CA SER A 88 12.44 24.93 -5.90
C SER A 88 11.50 24.34 -6.95
N GLU A 89 10.85 25.18 -7.74
CA GLU A 89 10.02 24.72 -8.87
C GLU A 89 10.82 23.80 -9.81
N GLU A 90 12.13 24.02 -9.93
CA GLU A 90 13.04 23.16 -10.69
C GLU A 90 13.18 21.76 -10.09
N GLU A 91 13.14 21.63 -8.77
CA GLU A 91 13.21 20.35 -8.07
C GLU A 91 11.91 19.57 -8.27
N ILE A 92 10.78 20.27 -8.21
CA ILE A 92 9.46 19.70 -8.51
C ILE A 92 9.42 19.22 -9.97
N GLY A 93 9.87 20.04 -10.93
CA GLY A 93 9.94 19.67 -12.35
C GLY A 93 10.84 18.45 -12.60
N LYS A 94 12.01 18.37 -11.94
CA LYS A 94 12.91 17.21 -12.02
C LYS A 94 12.25 15.93 -11.51
N VAL A 95 11.47 16.01 -10.43
CA VAL A 95 10.73 14.87 -9.87
C VAL A 95 9.61 14.45 -10.81
N LEU A 96 8.83 15.40 -11.34
CA LEU A 96 7.76 15.12 -12.30
C LEU A 96 8.27 14.49 -13.61
N TYR A 97 9.44 14.92 -14.10
CA TYR A 97 10.06 14.34 -15.29
C TYR A 97 10.48 12.88 -15.08
N ARG A 98 10.97 12.55 -13.88
CA ARG A 98 11.43 11.19 -13.50
C ARG A 98 10.30 10.20 -13.28
N LEU A 99 9.05 10.64 -13.15
CA LEU A 99 7.90 9.74 -13.06
C LEU A 99 7.83 8.85 -14.31
N LYS A 100 7.40 7.60 -14.18
CA LYS A 100 7.22 6.68 -15.33
C LYS A 100 5.77 6.76 -15.82
N LEU A 101 5.58 6.98 -17.12
CA LEU A 101 4.26 6.95 -17.77
C LEU A 101 3.73 5.51 -17.88
N GLY A 102 2.42 5.37 -18.04
CA GLY A 102 1.75 4.07 -18.23
C GLY A 102 1.76 3.18 -16.98
N LYS A 103 1.94 3.78 -15.80
CA LYS A 103 1.73 3.08 -14.52
C LYS A 103 0.24 2.88 -14.28
N ALA A 104 -0.10 1.74 -13.67
CA ALA A 104 -1.45 1.48 -13.24
C ALA A 104 -1.90 2.58 -12.28
N VAL A 105 -3.14 3.02 -12.46
CA VAL A 105 -3.76 4.07 -11.65
C VAL A 105 -3.88 3.60 -10.20
N GLY A 106 -3.57 4.51 -9.27
CA GLY A 106 -3.66 4.25 -7.84
C GLY A 106 -5.11 4.22 -7.34
N ILE A 107 -5.27 4.07 -6.03
CA ILE A 107 -6.59 4.11 -5.37
C ILE A 107 -7.29 5.48 -5.54
N ASP A 108 -6.50 6.52 -5.82
CA ASP A 108 -6.91 7.88 -6.09
C ASP A 108 -7.55 8.07 -7.47
N GLY A 109 -7.40 7.13 -8.39
CA GLY A 109 -7.96 7.24 -9.73
C GLY A 109 -7.19 8.21 -10.66
N ILE A 110 -6.08 8.81 -10.20
CA ILE A 110 -5.34 9.83 -10.94
C ILE A 110 -4.20 9.18 -11.75
N PRO A 111 -4.18 9.31 -13.09
CA PRO A 111 -3.11 8.77 -13.90
C PRO A 111 -1.81 9.58 -13.70
N THR A 112 -0.66 8.91 -13.81
CA THR A 112 0.66 9.55 -13.58
C THR A 112 0.92 10.70 -14.57
N GLU A 113 0.30 10.63 -15.74
CA GLU A 113 0.27 11.64 -16.80
C GLU A 113 -0.30 12.99 -16.30
N ALA A 114 -1.29 12.98 -15.42
CA ALA A 114 -1.95 14.19 -14.92
C ALA A 114 -0.98 15.09 -14.15
N TRP A 115 -0.01 14.50 -13.44
CA TRP A 115 1.00 15.25 -12.68
C TRP A 115 1.98 16.00 -13.58
N ARG A 116 2.23 15.54 -14.81
CA ARG A 116 3.00 16.32 -15.80
C ARG A 116 2.21 17.49 -16.38
N GLY A 117 0.88 17.40 -16.41
CA GLY A 117 0.01 18.47 -16.92
C GLY A 117 -0.12 19.67 -15.98
N LEU A 118 0.32 19.56 -14.73
CA LEU A 118 0.21 20.63 -13.72
C LEU A 118 1.06 21.88 -14.05
N GLU A 119 2.14 21.74 -14.81
CA GLU A 119 2.89 22.90 -15.34
C GLU A 119 2.04 23.73 -16.33
N VAL A 120 1.08 23.10 -17.02
CA VAL A 120 0.23 23.76 -18.02
C VAL A 120 -0.99 24.44 -17.40
N CYS A 121 -1.55 23.89 -16.32
CA CYS A 121 -2.75 24.43 -15.65
C CYS A 121 -2.52 25.75 -14.91
N ARG A 122 -1.31 26.06 -14.40
CA ARG A 122 -1.05 27.37 -13.76
C ARG A 122 -1.24 28.56 -14.71
N ARG A 123 -1.09 28.36 -16.02
CA ARG A 123 -1.26 29.41 -17.03
C ARG A 123 -2.73 29.68 -17.40
N TRP A 124 -3.65 28.80 -17.04
CA TRP A 124 -5.08 28.92 -17.36
C TRP A 124 -5.97 29.37 -16.20
N CYS A 125 -5.47 29.37 -14.96
CA CYS A 125 -6.24 29.80 -13.78
C CYS A 125 -5.97 31.25 -13.32
N MET A 126 -5.22 32.05 -14.09
CA MET A 126 -5.04 33.49 -13.87
C MET A 126 -5.39 34.29 -15.13
N GLU A 127 -6.57 34.05 -15.69
CA GLU A 127 -7.23 34.96 -16.64
C GLU A 127 -8.73 35.04 -16.33
#